data_AF-A0A6M2ESF6-F1
#
_entry.id   AF-A0A6M2ESF6-F1
#
_cell.length_a   1.000
_cell.length_b   1.000
_cell.length_c   1.000
_cell.angle_alpha   90.00
_cell.angle_beta   90.00
_cell.angle_gamma   90.00
#
_symmetry.space_group_name_H-M   'P 1'
#
loop_
_entity.id
_entity.type
_entity.pdbx_description
1 polymer ?
#
loop_
_entity_poly.entity_id
_entity_poly.type
_entity_poly.pdbx_seq_one_letter_code
_entity_poly.pdbx_strand_id
1 'polypeptide(L)'
;MLLAILLILLQTGTTDLQILLTTEFSERRQIFLWIAFFASFAVKVPMVPVHIWLPEAHVEAPTAGSVILAGILLKLGTYGFLRFSIPMFPEATLFFTPFIYTLSAIAIIYTSLTTLRQIDLKKIIAYSSVAHMNLVTIGMFSRAAAVRSPILSYGHTRPKHVCRACDPSTY
;
A
#
# COMPACT_ATOMS: atom_id res chain seq x y z
N MET A 1 8.65 -8.03 8.20
CA MET A 1 7.38 -8.16 8.95
C MET A 1 7.36 -9.36 9.86
N LEU A 2 7.48 -10.61 9.38
CA LEU A 2 7.46 -11.80 10.27
C LEU A 2 8.49 -11.71 11.40
N LEU A 3 9.75 -11.39 11.09
CA LEU A 3 10.79 -11.19 12.10
C LEU A 3 10.44 -10.11 13.13
N ALA A 4 9.78 -9.03 12.71
CA ALA A 4 9.35 -7.96 13.61
C ALA A 4 8.22 -8.44 14.55
N ILE A 5 7.27 -9.23 14.02
CA ILE A 5 6.21 -9.85 14.82
C ILE A 5 6.80 -10.81 15.86
N LEU A 6 7.80 -11.63 15.47
CA LEU A 6 8.49 -12.52 16.39
C LEU A 6 9.23 -11.74 17.50
N LEU A 7 9.92 -10.66 17.16
CA LEU A 7 10.59 -9.81 18.15
C LEU A 7 9.61 -9.15 19.11
N ILE A 8 8.46 -8.70 18.61
CA ILE A 8 7.38 -8.15 19.45
C ILE A 8 6.86 -9.25 20.38
N LEU A 9 6.57 -10.45 19.85
CA LEU A 9 6.08 -11.58 20.64
C LEU A 9 7.05 -11.99 21.75
N LEU A 10 8.36 -12.02 21.46
CA LEU A 10 9.38 -12.33 22.47
C LEU A 10 9.48 -11.24 23.55
N GLN A 11 9.14 -10.00 23.24
CA GLN A 11 9.20 -8.87 24.17
C GLN A 11 7.93 -8.73 25.02
N THR A 12 6.75 -8.91 24.43
CA THR A 12 5.45 -8.64 25.07
C THR A 12 4.74 -9.92 25.52
N GLY A 13 5.14 -11.09 25.02
CA GLY A 13 4.50 -12.38 25.30
C GLY A 13 3.14 -12.57 24.64
N THR A 14 2.68 -11.63 23.80
CA THR A 14 1.36 -11.68 23.16
C THR A 14 1.38 -11.11 21.74
N THR A 15 0.47 -11.59 20.89
CA THR A 15 0.18 -11.03 19.56
C THR A 15 -1.18 -10.30 19.52
N ASP A 16 -1.85 -10.14 20.66
CA ASP A 16 -3.11 -9.40 20.71
C ASP A 16 -2.86 -7.92 20.44
N LEU A 17 -3.45 -7.42 19.35
CA LEU A 17 -3.29 -6.04 18.93
C LEU A 17 -3.79 -5.03 19.97
N GLN A 18 -4.85 -5.34 20.74
CA GLN A 18 -5.36 -4.40 21.74
C GLN A 18 -4.32 -4.14 22.83
N ILE A 19 -3.61 -5.19 23.24
CA ILE A 19 -2.52 -5.10 24.20
C ILE A 19 -1.32 -4.40 23.56
N LEU A 20 -0.99 -4.74 22.31
CA LEU A 20 0.15 -4.14 21.61
C LEU A 20 -0.01 -2.62 21.36
N LEU A 21 -1.25 -2.12 21.30
CA LEU A 21 -1.53 -0.69 21.17
C LEU A 21 -1.31 0.09 22.47
N THR A 22 -1.31 -0.59 23.62
CA THR A 22 -1.05 0.04 24.92
C THR A 22 0.38 -0.19 25.41
N THR A 23 1.13 -1.09 24.77
CA THR A 23 2.54 -1.32 25.09
C THR A 23 3.43 -0.24 24.49
N GLU A 24 4.27 0.38 25.32
CA GLU A 24 5.25 1.34 24.85
C GLU A 24 6.56 0.65 24.43
N PHE A 25 7.03 1.00 23.24
CA PHE A 25 8.34 0.59 22.73
C PHE A 25 9.32 1.76 22.80
N SER A 26 10.56 1.49 23.19
CA SER A 26 11.65 2.49 23.12
C SER A 26 11.83 2.98 21.68
N GLU A 27 12.09 4.27 21.48
CA GLU A 27 12.25 4.93 20.17
C GLU A 27 13.14 4.14 19.19
N ARG A 28 14.33 3.71 19.63
CA ARG A 28 15.26 2.94 18.78
C ARG A 28 14.64 1.63 18.27
N ARG A 29 13.89 0.92 19.12
CA ARG A 29 13.17 -0.31 18.72
C ARG A 29 12.00 0.01 17.80
N GLN A 30 11.27 1.10 18.05
CA GLN A 30 10.22 1.54 17.15
C GLN A 30 10.75 1.77 15.73
N ILE A 31 11.90 2.44 15.58
CA ILE A 31 12.52 2.69 14.27
C ILE A 31 12.80 1.38 13.53
N PHE A 32 13.45 0.41 14.19
CA PHE A 32 13.76 -0.89 13.58
C PHE A 32 12.50 -1.68 13.21
N LEU A 33 11.53 -1.77 14.13
CA LEU A 33 10.28 -2.47 13.90
C LEU A 33 9.49 -1.80 12.77
N TRP A 34 9.40 -0.48 12.77
CA TRP A 34 8.74 0.31 11.74
C TRP A 34 9.33 0.02 10.35
N ILE A 35 10.66 0.05 10.19
CA ILE A 35 11.31 -0.28 8.90
C ILE A 35 10.95 -1.72 8.47
N ALA A 36 10.96 -2.67 9.40
CA ALA A 36 10.66 -4.07 9.10
C ALA A 36 9.19 -4.32 8.71
N PHE A 37 8.24 -3.55 9.23
CA PHE A 37 6.85 -3.54 8.80
C PHE A 37 6.69 -2.80 7.46
N PHE A 38 7.29 -1.60 7.35
CA PHE A 38 7.32 -0.78 6.14
C PHE A 38 7.82 -1.57 4.93
N ALA A 39 8.92 -2.30 5.04
CA ALA A 39 9.47 -3.10 3.94
C ALA A 39 8.46 -4.11 3.36
N SER A 40 7.61 -4.72 4.21
CA SER A 40 6.57 -5.62 3.72
C SER A 40 5.41 -4.85 3.10
N PHE A 41 4.93 -3.79 3.76
CA PHE A 41 3.78 -3.02 3.28
C PHE A 41 4.10 -2.21 2.01
N ALA A 42 5.30 -1.70 1.86
CA ALA A 42 5.77 -0.99 0.67
C ALA A 42 5.66 -1.86 -0.59
N VAL A 43 5.91 -3.17 -0.48
CA VAL A 43 5.70 -4.13 -1.58
C VAL A 43 4.21 -4.22 -1.93
N LYS A 44 3.30 -4.20 -0.95
CA LYS A 44 1.85 -4.36 -1.20
C LYS A 44 1.16 -3.06 -1.64
N VAL A 45 1.68 -1.89 -1.24
CA VAL A 45 1.19 -0.54 -1.60
C VAL A 45 1.90 0.01 -2.85
N PRO A 46 2.33 -0.88 -3.75
CA PRO A 46 3.42 -0.71 -4.72
C PRO A 46 4.16 0.64 -4.66
N MET A 47 5.05 0.82 -3.68
CA MET A 47 5.91 2.01 -3.62
C MET A 47 7.13 1.82 -4.52
N VAL A 48 7.73 2.92 -5.00
CA VAL A 48 9.04 2.86 -5.67
C VAL A 48 10.10 2.39 -4.66
N PRO A 49 10.99 1.43 -4.99
CA PRO A 49 11.20 0.80 -6.30
C PRO A 49 10.41 -0.50 -6.56
N VAL A 50 9.68 -1.01 -5.58
CA VAL A 50 9.04 -2.35 -5.58
C VAL A 50 7.64 -2.39 -6.19
N HIS A 51 7.36 -1.57 -7.20
CA HIS A 51 6.02 -1.46 -7.82
C HIS A 51 5.84 -2.28 -9.11
N ILE A 52 6.93 -2.81 -9.67
CA ILE A 52 6.99 -3.45 -10.99
C ILE A 52 6.15 -4.74 -11.06
N TRP A 53 6.03 -5.46 -9.95
CA TRP A 53 5.27 -6.71 -9.89
C TRP A 53 3.77 -6.50 -10.19
N LEU A 54 3.22 -5.31 -9.91
CA LEU A 54 1.78 -5.07 -10.04
C LEU A 54 1.34 -5.02 -11.52
N PRO A 55 1.98 -4.22 -12.40
CA PRO A 55 1.68 -4.26 -13.84
C PRO A 55 1.80 -5.66 -14.46
N GLU A 56 2.84 -6.40 -14.12
CA GLU A 56 3.08 -7.75 -14.66
C GLU A 56 1.98 -8.73 -14.19
N ALA A 57 1.66 -8.72 -12.88
CA ALA A 57 0.60 -9.54 -12.32
C ALA A 57 -0.78 -9.26 -12.95
N HIS A 58 -1.08 -8.01 -13.29
CA HIS A 58 -2.34 -7.67 -13.96
C HIS A 58 -2.42 -8.20 -15.39
N VAL A 59 -1.31 -8.21 -16.13
CA VAL A 59 -1.28 -8.67 -17.51
C VAL A 59 -1.57 -10.16 -17.59
N GLU A 60 -0.91 -10.93 -16.73
CA GLU A 60 -0.97 -12.40 -16.70
C GLU A 60 -2.24 -12.93 -16.03
N ALA A 61 -2.83 -12.19 -15.09
CA ALA A 61 -4.01 -12.65 -14.39
C ALA A 61 -5.27 -12.69 -15.28
N PRO A 62 -6.15 -13.70 -15.09
CA PRO A 62 -7.48 -13.70 -15.66
C PRO A 62 -8.28 -12.49 -15.16
N THR A 63 -9.31 -12.07 -15.88
CA THR A 63 -10.08 -10.84 -15.59
C THR A 63 -10.59 -10.81 -14.15
N ALA A 64 -11.15 -11.92 -13.65
CA ALA A 64 -11.60 -12.04 -12.26
C ALA A 64 -10.45 -11.87 -11.25
N GLY A 65 -9.27 -12.43 -11.55
CA GLY A 65 -8.07 -12.29 -10.71
C GLY A 65 -7.59 -10.83 -10.64
N SER A 66 -7.58 -10.13 -11.77
CA SER A 66 -7.26 -8.69 -11.80
C SER A 66 -8.21 -7.84 -10.97
N VAL A 67 -9.51 -8.16 -10.96
CA VAL A 67 -10.51 -7.44 -10.14
C VAL A 67 -10.25 -7.66 -8.65
N ILE A 68 -9.93 -8.88 -8.22
CA ILE A 68 -9.62 -9.19 -6.81
C ILE A 68 -8.30 -8.53 -6.39
N LEU A 69 -7.29 -8.55 -7.27
CA LEU A 69 -5.99 -7.94 -7.03
C LEU A 69 -6.14 -6.42 -6.79
N ALA A 70 -6.83 -5.73 -7.71
CA ALA A 70 -7.14 -4.31 -7.60
C ALA A 70 -8.10 -3.98 -6.44
N GLY A 71 -9.04 -4.88 -6.17
CA GLY A 71 -10.12 -4.71 -5.20
C GLY A 71 -9.68 -4.85 -3.75
N ILE A 72 -8.89 -5.89 -3.45
CA ILE A 72 -8.63 -6.33 -2.08
C ILE A 72 -7.14 -6.26 -1.78
N LEU A 73 -6.30 -6.84 -2.62
CA LEU A 73 -4.89 -7.08 -2.28
C LEU A 73 -4.13 -5.77 -2.06
N LEU A 74 -4.34 -4.78 -2.93
CA LEU A 74 -3.79 -3.43 -2.78
C LEU A 74 -4.26 -2.73 -1.50
N LYS A 75 -5.47 -3.05 -1.03
CA LYS A 75 -6.12 -2.36 0.11
C LYS A 75 -5.62 -2.90 1.43
N LEU A 76 -5.29 -4.19 1.47
CA LEU A 76 -4.67 -4.83 2.63
C LEU A 76 -3.32 -4.18 2.98
N GLY A 77 -2.55 -3.72 1.99
CA GLY A 77 -1.32 -2.96 2.25
C GLY A 77 -1.57 -1.66 3.00
N THR A 78 -2.52 -0.84 2.50
CA THR A 78 -2.91 0.42 3.16
C THR A 78 -3.56 0.20 4.52
N TYR A 79 -4.34 -0.86 4.66
CA TYR A 79 -4.92 -1.26 5.95
C TYR A 79 -3.83 -1.65 6.95
N GLY A 80 -2.78 -2.33 6.50
CA GLY A 80 -1.62 -2.68 7.32
C GLY A 80 -0.91 -1.45 7.91
N PHE A 81 -0.72 -0.39 7.12
CA PHE A 81 -0.17 0.87 7.62
C PHE A 81 -1.07 1.52 8.69
N LEU A 82 -2.38 1.58 8.44
CA LEU A 82 -3.35 2.16 9.36
C LEU A 82 -3.46 1.40 10.68
N ARG A 83 -3.42 0.07 10.62
CA ARG A 83 -3.72 -0.77 11.77
C ARG A 83 -2.50 -1.09 12.61
N PHE A 84 -1.34 -1.27 11.97
CA PHE A 84 -0.11 -1.65 12.65
C PHE A 84 0.89 -0.51 12.71
N SER A 85 1.29 0.04 11.55
CA SER A 85 2.45 0.96 11.50
C SER A 85 2.24 2.27 12.25
N ILE A 86 1.13 2.97 11.97
CA ILE A 86 0.86 4.30 12.52
C ILE A 86 0.55 4.24 14.03
N PRO A 87 -0.37 3.38 14.52
CA PRO A 87 -0.75 3.41 15.92
C PRO A 87 0.20 2.64 16.83
N MET A 88 0.96 1.64 16.36
CA MET A 88 1.92 0.91 17.21
C MET A 88 3.27 1.62 17.34
N PHE A 89 3.65 2.46 16.36
CA PHE A 89 4.95 3.14 16.33
C PHE A 89 4.80 4.64 16.00
N PRO A 90 4.20 5.45 16.90
CA PRO A 90 3.89 6.85 16.60
C PRO A 90 5.14 7.71 16.38
N GLU A 91 6.18 7.54 17.19
CA GLU A 91 7.42 8.33 17.12
C GLU A 91 8.20 8.01 15.85
N ALA A 92 8.36 6.71 15.54
CA ALA A 92 9.00 6.30 14.30
C ALA A 92 8.21 6.75 13.06
N THR A 93 6.87 6.72 13.13
CA THR A 93 6.02 7.21 12.05
C THR A 93 6.23 8.70 11.78
N LEU A 94 6.33 9.53 12.81
CA LEU A 94 6.64 10.95 12.66
C LEU A 94 8.02 11.17 12.03
N PHE A 95 9.02 10.41 12.48
CA PHE A 95 10.39 10.49 11.94
C PHE A 95 10.45 10.12 10.44
N PHE A 96 9.74 9.07 10.01
CA PHE A 96 9.74 8.60 8.62
C PHE A 96 8.68 9.24 7.71
N THR A 97 7.85 10.14 8.22
CA THR A 97 6.86 10.88 7.41
C THR A 97 7.47 11.56 6.17
N PRO A 98 8.55 12.37 6.27
CA PRO A 98 9.16 12.99 5.09
C PRO A 98 9.69 11.96 4.10
N PHE A 99 10.25 10.84 4.58
CA PHE A 99 10.72 9.76 3.72
C PHE A 99 9.58 9.16 2.89
N ILE A 100 8.43 8.88 3.50
CA ILE A 100 7.25 8.35 2.81
C ILE A 100 6.71 9.35 1.79
N TYR A 101 6.69 10.64 2.12
CA TYR A 101 6.25 11.68 1.19
C TYR A 101 7.14 11.75 -0.04
N THR A 102 8.47 11.72 0.13
CA THR A 102 9.40 11.72 -1.00
C THR A 102 9.22 10.49 -1.89
N LEU A 103 9.15 9.28 -1.31
CA LEU A 103 8.94 8.05 -2.06
C LEU A 103 7.61 8.05 -2.82
N SER A 104 6.54 8.50 -2.16
CA SER A 104 5.20 8.52 -2.76
C SER A 104 5.11 9.56 -3.88
N ALA A 105 5.73 10.74 -3.70
CA ALA A 105 5.78 11.77 -4.73
C ALA A 105 6.56 11.31 -5.97
N ILE A 106 7.73 10.69 -5.76
CA ILE A 106 8.51 10.08 -6.84
C ILE A 106 7.70 8.98 -7.53
N ALA A 107 7.00 8.14 -6.79
CA ALA A 107 6.16 7.08 -7.34
C ALA A 107 5.03 7.63 -8.22
N ILE A 108 4.33 8.68 -7.78
CA ILE A 108 3.26 9.32 -8.57
C ILE A 108 3.80 9.86 -9.88
N ILE A 109 4.91 10.61 -9.83
CA ILE A 109 5.51 11.22 -11.04
C ILE A 109 6.02 10.13 -11.97
N TYR A 110 6.82 9.19 -11.44
CA TYR A 110 7.40 8.10 -12.22
C TYR A 110 6.33 7.27 -12.91
N THR A 111 5.34 6.79 -12.17
CA THR A 111 4.30 5.92 -12.74
C THR A 111 3.43 6.64 -13.77
N SER A 112 3.12 7.93 -13.54
CA SER A 112 2.37 8.76 -14.49
C SER A 112 3.14 9.05 -15.78
N LEU A 113 4.47 9.10 -15.73
CA LEU A 113 5.30 9.21 -16.95
C LEU A 113 5.42 7.86 -17.66
N THR A 114 5.56 6.77 -16.91
CA THR A 114 5.67 5.43 -17.51
C THR A 114 4.39 4.99 -18.21
N THR A 115 3.20 5.38 -17.74
CA THR A 115 1.92 5.07 -18.39
C THR A 115 1.83 5.62 -19.81
N LEU A 116 2.40 6.80 -20.09
CA LEU A 116 2.39 7.41 -21.42
C LEU A 116 3.12 6.57 -22.47
N ARG A 117 4.05 5.72 -22.04
CA ARG A 117 4.82 4.83 -22.94
C ARG A 117 4.21 3.44 -23.10
N GLN A 118 3.19 3.10 -22.32
CA GLN A 118 2.62 1.75 -22.37
C GLN A 118 1.59 1.61 -23.49
N ILE A 119 1.70 0.51 -24.23
CA ILE A 119 0.75 0.11 -25.28
C ILE A 119 -0.36 -0.81 -24.74
N ASP A 120 -0.07 -1.58 -23.69
CA ASP A 120 -1.00 -2.57 -23.15
C ASP A 120 -2.02 -1.91 -22.22
N LEU A 121 -3.32 -2.06 -22.53
CA LEU A 121 -4.40 -1.47 -21.73
C LEU A 121 -4.37 -1.93 -20.27
N LYS A 122 -4.09 -3.22 -20.01
CA LYS A 122 -3.98 -3.76 -18.65
C LYS A 122 -2.85 -3.11 -17.85
N LYS A 123 -1.71 -2.82 -18.49
CA LYS A 123 -0.58 -2.12 -17.83
C LYS A 123 -0.92 -0.67 -17.53
N ILE A 124 -1.59 0.03 -18.46
CA ILE A 124 -2.04 1.41 -18.25
C ILE A 124 -2.94 1.48 -17.01
N ILE A 125 -3.90 0.57 -16.88
CA ILE A 125 -4.79 0.49 -15.71
C ILE A 125 -3.97 0.20 -14.45
N ALA A 126 -3.07 -0.78 -14.48
CA ALA A 126 -2.25 -1.13 -13.31
C ALA A 126 -1.36 0.01 -12.83
N TYR A 127 -0.65 0.72 -13.72
CA TYR A 127 0.17 1.87 -13.32
C TYR A 127 -0.67 3.04 -12.81
N SER A 128 -1.87 3.26 -13.35
CA SER A 128 -2.80 4.25 -12.79
C SER A 128 -3.19 3.90 -11.34
N SER A 129 -3.37 2.60 -11.03
CA SER A 129 -3.59 2.13 -9.67
C SER A 129 -2.40 2.39 -8.76
N VAL A 130 -1.17 2.21 -9.24
CA VAL A 130 0.03 2.56 -8.45
C VAL A 130 0.04 4.04 -8.07
N ALA A 131 -0.24 4.94 -9.03
CA ALA A 131 -0.29 6.38 -8.77
C ALA A 131 -1.36 6.74 -7.72
N HIS A 132 -2.57 6.19 -7.86
CA HIS A 132 -3.65 6.42 -6.90
C HIS A 132 -3.33 5.90 -5.49
N MET A 133 -2.73 4.71 -5.39
CA MET A 133 -2.37 4.12 -4.09
C MET A 133 -1.28 4.92 -3.37
N ASN A 134 -0.29 5.45 -4.11
CA ASN A 134 0.73 6.32 -3.51
C ASN A 134 0.14 7.68 -3.06
N LEU A 135 -0.92 8.18 -3.74
CA LEU A 135 -1.67 9.34 -3.27
C LEU A 135 -2.44 9.06 -1.97
N VAL A 136 -3.01 7.85 -1.83
CA VAL A 136 -3.60 7.37 -0.57
C VAL A 136 -2.55 7.33 0.55
N THR A 137 -1.34 6.87 0.26
CA THR A 137 -0.24 6.81 1.24
C THR A 137 0.14 8.21 1.75
N ILE A 138 0.28 9.21 0.86
CA ILE A 138 0.54 10.60 1.28
C ILE A 138 -0.55 11.10 2.22
N GLY A 139 -1.82 10.91 1.86
CA GLY A 139 -2.93 11.37 2.67
C GLY A 139 -3.01 10.66 4.03
N MET A 140 -2.60 9.38 4.10
CA MET A 140 -2.65 8.58 5.30
C MET A 140 -1.65 9.06 6.36
N PHE A 141 -0.43 9.40 5.93
CA PHE A 141 0.60 9.95 6.81
C PHE A 141 0.43 11.47 7.05
N SER A 142 -0.60 12.10 6.48
CA SER A 142 -0.98 13.48 6.81
C SER A 142 -1.91 13.52 8.03
N ARG A 143 -1.47 14.24 9.08
CA ARG A 143 -2.21 14.36 10.36
C ARG A 143 -3.65 14.87 10.20
N ALA A 144 -3.97 15.57 9.12
CA ALA A 144 -5.31 16.10 8.84
C ALA A 144 -6.20 15.18 7.98
N ALA A 145 -5.62 14.26 7.20
CA ALA A 145 -6.33 13.50 6.17
C ALA A 145 -6.32 11.97 6.40
N ALA A 146 -5.80 11.50 7.53
CA ALA A 146 -5.73 10.08 7.87
C ALA A 146 -7.09 9.36 7.76
N VAL A 147 -8.19 10.03 8.11
CA VAL A 147 -9.57 9.48 8.00
C VAL A 147 -10.10 9.48 6.56
N ARG A 148 -9.68 10.42 5.71
CA ARG A 148 -10.22 10.59 4.34
C ARG A 148 -9.48 9.73 3.31
N SER A 149 -8.25 9.34 3.58
CA SER A 149 -7.41 8.55 2.69
C SER A 149 -7.93 7.13 2.41
N PRO A 150 -8.49 6.40 3.41
CA PRO A 150 -9.21 5.15 3.17
C PRO A 150 -10.38 5.30 2.19
N ILE A 151 -11.12 6.42 2.26
CA ILE A 151 -12.27 6.69 1.39
C ILE A 151 -11.84 6.77 -0.07
N LEU A 152 -10.69 7.41 -0.36
CA LEU A 152 -10.13 7.43 -1.70
C LEU A 152 -9.72 6.03 -2.18
N SER A 153 -9.20 5.19 -1.28
CA SER A 153 -8.88 3.78 -1.58
C SER A 153 -10.13 2.96 -1.94
N TYR A 154 -11.26 3.19 -1.26
CA TYR A 154 -12.56 2.61 -1.61
C TYR A 154 -13.14 3.18 -2.90
N GLY A 155 -12.89 4.46 -3.21
CA GLY A 155 -13.25 5.09 -4.48
C GLY A 155 -12.57 4.39 -5.67
N HIS A 156 -11.30 3.98 -5.51
CA HIS A 156 -10.57 3.22 -6.51
C HIS A 156 -11.18 1.84 -6.80
N THR A 157 -11.84 1.20 -5.84
CA THR A 157 -12.42 -0.15 -6.02
C THR A 157 -13.81 -0.14 -6.63
N ARG A 158 -14.46 1.02 -6.73
CA ARG A 158 -15.74 1.06 -7.41
C ARG A 158 -15.53 0.63 -8.86
N PRO A 159 -16.33 -0.31 -9.38
CA PRO A 159 -16.33 -0.61 -10.80
C PRO A 159 -16.75 0.66 -11.53
N LYS A 160 -15.76 1.41 -12.05
CA LYS A 160 -16.02 2.35 -13.13
C LYS A 160 -16.53 1.47 -14.26
N HIS A 161 -17.82 1.58 -14.57
CA HIS A 161 -18.54 0.85 -15.62
C HIS A 161 -17.58 0.00 -16.46
N VAL A 162 -17.42 -1.26 -16.05
CA VAL A 162 -16.46 -2.19 -16.65
C VAL A 162 -16.69 -2.15 -18.15
N CYS A 163 -15.69 -1.69 -18.90
CA CYS A 163 -15.71 -1.72 -20.35
C CYS A 163 -16.05 -3.15 -20.79
N ARG A 164 -17.24 -3.33 -21.40
CA ARG A 164 -17.62 -4.56 -22.11
C ARG A 164 -16.66 -4.94 -23.25
N ALA A 165 -15.68 -4.09 -23.56
CA ALA A 165 -14.71 -4.26 -24.65
C ALA A 165 -13.52 -5.19 -24.31
N CYS A 166 -13.45 -5.79 -23.12
CA CYS A 166 -12.36 -6.70 -22.73
C CYS A 166 -12.78 -8.17 -22.69
N ASP A 167 -13.93 -8.53 -23.27
CA ASP A 167 -14.35 -9.91 -23.41
C ASP A 167 -13.78 -10.51 -24.72
N PRO A 168 -12.89 -11.51 -24.66
CA PRO A 168 -12.42 -12.21 -25.86
C PRO A 168 -13.50 -13.08 -26.50
N SER A 169 -14.68 -13.25 -25.88
CA SER A 169 -15.78 -14.07 -26.40
C SER A 169 -16.68 -13.37 -27.42
N THR A 170 -16.32 -12.16 -27.86
CA THR A 170 -17.05 -11.39 -28.89
C THR A 170 -16.38 -11.36 -30.28
N TYR A 171 -15.45 -12.27 -30.55
CA TYR A 171 -14.99 -12.59 -31.91
C TYR A 171 -15.02 -14.10 -32.14
#